data_AF-A0A951K8J6-F1
#
_entry.id   AF-A0A951K8J6-F1
#
_cell.length_a   1.000
_cell.length_b   1.000
_cell.length_c   1.000
_cell.angle_alpha   90.00
_cell.angle_beta   90.00
_cell.angle_gamma   90.00
#
_symmetry.space_group_name_H-M   'P 1'
#
loop_
_entity.id
_entity.type
_entity.pdbx_description
1 polymer ?
#
loop_
_entity_poly.entity_id
_entity_poly.type
_entity_poly.pdbx_seq_one_letter_code
_entity_poly.pdbx_strand_id
1 'polypeptide(L)'
;MHPVGRAAWIGVFATALNLLPIGQLDGGHILYALAERKHRAITNGALAALVPLAVFWPAWLFWAAILFFGRRHPVVCDMSDLGRGRRQLGWIALIVFILCFTFAPVGT
;
A
#
# COMPACT_ATOMS: atom_id res chain seq x y z
N MET A 1 -9.94 21.70 -13.84
CA MET A 1 -10.34 20.88 -12.67
C MET A 1 -10.77 21.77 -11.51
N HIS A 2 -12.01 21.62 -11.05
CA HIS A 2 -12.53 22.31 -9.86
C HIS A 2 -11.65 21.99 -8.62
N PRO A 3 -11.33 22.95 -7.73
CA PRO A 3 -10.46 22.73 -6.58
C PRO A 3 -10.86 21.53 -5.71
N VAL A 4 -12.17 21.32 -5.53
CA VAL A 4 -12.73 20.18 -4.78
C VAL A 4 -12.38 18.83 -5.44
N GLY A 5 -12.43 18.75 -6.77
CA GLY A 5 -12.09 17.51 -7.50
C GLY A 5 -10.61 17.14 -7.36
N ARG A 6 -9.72 18.14 -7.35
CA ARG A 6 -8.29 17.94 -7.10
C ARG A 6 -8.02 17.44 -5.68
N ALA A 7 -8.70 18.01 -4.70
CA ALA A 7 -8.58 17.58 -3.30
C ALA A 7 -9.09 16.15 -3.10
N ALA A 8 -10.25 15.81 -3.67
CA ALA A 8 -10.79 14.45 -3.61
C ALA A 8 -9.83 13.43 -4.23
N TRP A 9 -9.26 13.76 -5.39
CA TRP A 9 -8.29 12.91 -6.08
C TRP A 9 -7.02 12.67 -5.24
N ILE A 10 -6.47 13.70 -4.58
CA ILE A 10 -5.33 13.56 -3.66
C ILE A 10 -5.68 12.61 -2.51
N GLY A 11 -6.89 12.71 -1.95
CA GLY A 11 -7.33 11.82 -0.87
C GLY A 11 -7.41 10.36 -1.29
N VAL A 12 -7.94 10.08 -2.49
CA VAL A 12 -7.96 8.73 -3.07
C VAL A 12 -6.55 8.20 -3.28
N PHE A 13 -5.64 9.03 -3.82
CA PHE A 13 -4.25 8.64 -4.02
C PHE A 13 -3.51 8.36 -2.70
N ALA A 14 -3.69 9.22 -1.69
CA ALA A 14 -3.12 9.02 -0.36
C ALA A 14 -3.64 7.73 0.30
N THR A 15 -4.92 7.42 0.12
CA THR A 15 -5.54 6.16 0.59
C THR A 15 -4.90 4.96 -0.09
N ALA A 16 -4.74 4.99 -1.41
CA ALA A 16 -4.10 3.93 -2.16
C ALA A 16 -2.63 3.71 -1.74
N LEU A 17 -1.87 4.79 -1.58
CA LEU A 17 -0.49 4.73 -1.09
C LEU A 17 -0.41 4.09 0.29
N ASN A 18 -1.26 4.52 1.23
CA ASN A 18 -1.22 4.02 2.60
C ASN A 18 -1.64 2.54 2.73
N LEU A 19 -2.44 2.04 1.79
CA LEU A 19 -2.84 0.64 1.74
C LEU A 19 -1.88 -0.26 0.95
N LEU A 20 -0.77 0.28 0.44
CA LEU A 20 0.26 -0.55 -0.19
C LEU A 20 0.82 -1.57 0.82
N PRO A 21 1.07 -2.82 0.38
CA PRO A 21 1.57 -3.89 1.25
C PRO A 21 3.08 -3.77 1.54
N ILE A 22 3.54 -2.59 2.00
CA ILE A 22 4.95 -2.24 2.14
C ILE A 22 5.24 -1.64 3.53
N GLY A 23 6.09 -2.32 4.30
CA GLY A 23 6.73 -1.73 5.48
C GLY A 23 5.77 -1.18 6.52
N GLN A 24 6.05 0.02 7.03
CA GLN A 24 5.25 0.72 8.05
C GLN A 24 3.93 1.33 7.56
N LEU A 25 3.56 1.16 6.29
CA LEU A 25 2.25 1.60 5.83
C LEU A 25 1.14 0.77 6.48
N ASP A 26 -0.08 1.30 6.55
CA ASP A 26 -1.22 0.55 7.12
C ASP A 26 -1.46 -0.76 6.35
N GLY A 27 -1.28 -0.77 5.03
CA GLY A 27 -1.33 -1.99 4.21
C GLY A 27 -0.24 -3.01 4.55
N GLY A 28 0.93 -2.54 4.99
CA GLY A 28 2.02 -3.39 5.49
C GLY A 28 1.69 -4.03 6.84
N HIS A 29 1.07 -3.29 7.76
CA HIS A 29 0.58 -3.82 9.04
C HIS A 29 -0.56 -4.84 8.84
N ILE A 30 -1.50 -4.54 7.96
CA ILE A 30 -2.59 -5.47 7.58
C ILE A 30 -2.01 -6.75 6.98
N LEU A 31 -1.04 -6.61 6.07
CA LEU A 31 -0.34 -7.75 5.47
C LEU A 31 0.39 -8.57 6.53
N TYR A 32 1.09 -7.92 7.46
CA TYR A 32 1.80 -8.60 8.55
C TYR A 32 0.83 -9.42 9.41
N ALA A 33 -0.32 -8.83 9.78
CA ALA A 33 -1.36 -9.49 10.55
C ALA A 33 -2.01 -10.68 9.81
N LEU A 34 -2.21 -10.58 8.50
CA LEU A 34 -2.85 -11.65 7.71
C LEU A 34 -1.87 -12.75 7.27
N ALA A 35 -0.63 -12.39 7.01
CA ALA A 35 0.35 -13.26 6.34
C ALA A 35 1.78 -12.99 6.80
N GLU A 36 2.04 -13.07 8.11
CA GLU A 36 3.34 -12.83 8.74
C GLU A 36 4.50 -13.55 8.01
N ARG A 37 4.36 -14.84 7.68
CA ARG A 37 5.45 -15.59 7.00
C ARG A 37 5.78 -15.08 5.59
N LYS A 38 4.79 -14.47 4.91
CA LYS A 38 4.92 -14.01 3.52
C LYS A 38 5.12 -12.49 3.42
N HIS A 39 4.98 -11.74 4.52
CA HIS A 39 4.98 -10.27 4.49
C HIS A 39 6.23 -9.72 3.78
N ARG A 40 7.42 -10.24 4.11
CA ARG A 40 8.69 -9.78 3.54
C ARG A 40 8.77 -10.04 2.03
N ALA A 41 8.29 -11.20 1.56
CA ALA A 41 8.26 -11.53 0.14
C ALA A 41 7.27 -10.63 -0.61
N ILE A 42 6.07 -10.42 -0.06
CA ILE A 42 5.03 -9.58 -0.66
C ILE A 42 5.46 -8.11 -0.67
N THR A 43 6.06 -7.59 0.39
CA THR A 43 6.61 -6.22 0.45
C THR A 43 7.71 -6.01 -0.60
N ASN A 44 8.65 -6.94 -0.74
CA ASN A 44 9.70 -6.83 -1.76
C ASN A 44 9.10 -6.94 -3.18
N GLY A 45 8.12 -7.82 -3.38
CA GLY A 45 7.40 -7.94 -4.65
C GLY A 45 6.62 -6.67 -5.02
N ALA A 46 5.95 -6.05 -4.05
CA ALA A 46 5.22 -4.80 -4.25
C ALA A 46 6.17 -3.64 -4.57
N LEU A 47 7.32 -3.53 -3.89
CA LEU A 47 8.36 -2.56 -4.23
C LEU A 47 8.91 -2.78 -5.65
N ALA A 48 9.19 -4.04 -6.02
CA ALA A 48 9.64 -4.37 -7.37
C ALA A 48 8.58 -4.02 -8.42
N ALA A 49 7.29 -4.20 -8.11
CA ALA A 49 6.18 -3.85 -8.99
C ALA A 49 6.00 -2.33 -9.18
N LEU A 50 6.44 -1.49 -8.23
CA LEU A 50 6.40 -0.02 -8.41
C LEU A 50 7.38 0.48 -9.48
N VAL A 51 8.48 -0.24 -9.74
CA VAL A 51 9.49 0.16 -10.73
C VAL A 51 8.95 0.20 -12.16
N PRO A 52 8.32 -0.86 -12.71
CA PRO A 52 7.73 -0.79 -14.04
C PRO A 52 6.56 0.19 -14.14
N LEU A 53 5.89 0.52 -13.02
CA LEU A 53 4.84 1.55 -13.01
C LEU A 53 5.37 2.95 -13.33
N ALA A 54 6.67 3.18 -13.16
CA ALA A 54 7.32 4.43 -13.55
C ALA A 54 7.14 4.78 -15.03
N VAL A 55 6.88 3.79 -15.89
CA VAL A 55 6.57 4.00 -17.31
C VAL A 55 5.28 4.82 -17.48
N PHE A 56 4.32 4.67 -16.57
CA PHE A 56 3.07 5.44 -16.58
C PHE A 56 3.20 6.77 -15.86
N TRP A 57 3.94 6.80 -14.75
CA TRP A 57 4.17 8.03 -13.99
C TRP A 57 5.52 7.98 -13.25
N PRO A 58 6.52 8.81 -13.63
CA PRO A 58 7.87 8.73 -13.08
C PRO A 58 7.96 8.88 -11.56
N ALA A 59 6.97 9.53 -10.91
CA ALA A 59 6.94 9.67 -9.46
C ALA A 59 6.79 8.33 -8.73
N TRP A 60 6.42 7.24 -9.41
CA TRP A 60 6.50 5.90 -8.84
C TRP A 60 7.93 5.50 -8.43
N LEU A 61 8.97 6.00 -9.12
CA LEU A 61 10.37 5.79 -8.69
C LEU A 61 10.67 6.54 -7.40
N PHE A 62 10.16 7.77 -7.26
CA PHE A 62 10.29 8.56 -6.04
C PHE A 62 9.64 7.82 -4.85
N TRP A 63 8.42 7.32 -5.03
CA TRP A 63 7.74 6.53 -4.01
C TRP A 63 8.46 5.21 -3.74
N ALA A 64 8.92 4.49 -4.75
CA ALA A 64 9.68 3.26 -4.58
C ALA A 64 10.96 3.49 -3.77
N ALA A 65 11.67 4.59 -4.00
CA ALA A 65 12.86 4.96 -3.24
C ALA A 65 12.55 5.21 -1.77
N ILE A 66 11.53 6.03 -1.46
CA ILE A 66 11.12 6.32 -0.07
C ILE A 66 10.66 5.04 0.63
N LEU A 67 9.79 4.28 -0.01
CA LEU A 67 9.23 3.05 0.55
C LEU A 67 10.28 1.95 0.70
N PHE A 68 11.35 1.96 -0.11
CA PHE A 68 12.49 1.06 0.05
C PHE A 68 13.21 1.27 1.39
N PHE A 69 13.32 2.52 1.87
CA PHE A 69 13.84 2.81 3.20
C PHE A 69 12.82 2.50 4.31
N GLY A 70 11.54 2.76 4.05
CA GLY A 70 10.42 2.49 4.97
C GLY A 70 9.96 1.02 5.07
N ARG A 71 10.56 0.10 4.31
CA ARG A 71 10.14 -1.32 4.24
C ARG A 71 10.45 -2.15 5.49
N ARG A 72 11.23 -1.62 6.43
CA ARG A 72 11.60 -2.33 7.66
C ARG A 72 10.42 -2.31 8.63
N HIS A 73 9.77 -3.45 8.80
CA HIS A 73 8.79 -3.65 9.85
C HIS A 73 9.47 -4.28 11.07
N PRO A 74 9.33 -3.72 12.29
CA PRO A 74 9.76 -4.42 13.51
C PRO A 74 8.95 -5.71 13.67
N VAL A 75 9.62 -6.80 14.00
CA VAL A 75 8.95 -8.10 14.21
C VAL A 75 8.18 -7.99 15.52
N VAL A 76 6.86 -7.91 15.44
CA VAL A 76 6.00 -8.01 16.62
C VAL A 76 5.63 -9.49 16.76
N CYS A 77 6.29 -10.17 17.70
CA CYS A 77 6.01 -11.58 18.01
C CYS A 77 4.71 -11.69 18.83
N ASP A 78 3.58 -11.41 18.20
CA ASP A 78 2.26 -11.71 18.77
C ASP A 78 1.54 -12.68 17.82
N MET A 79 1.65 -13.97 18.15
CA MET A 79 1.15 -15.10 17.35
C MET A 79 -0.34 -15.37 17.62
N SER A 80 -1.07 -14.40 18.18
CA SER A 80 -2.49 -14.55 18.46
C SER A 80 -3.29 -14.60 17.16
N ASP A 81 -4.17 -15.60 17.04
CA ASP A 81 -5.01 -15.76 15.87
C ASP A 81 -5.88 -14.53 15.65
N LEU A 82 -5.90 -14.02 14.41
CA LEU A 82 -6.76 -12.90 14.06
C LEU A 82 -8.24 -13.30 14.19
N GLY A 83 -8.95 -12.64 15.10
CA GLY A 83 -10.40 -12.77 15.20
C GLY A 83 -11.11 -12.50 13.86
N ARG A 84 -12.24 -13.17 13.62
CA ARG A 84 -12.97 -13.14 12.33
C ARG A 84 -13.26 -11.71 11.82
N GLY A 85 -13.55 -10.77 12.72
CA GLY A 85 -13.79 -9.37 12.37
C GLY A 85 -12.55 -8.63 11.83
N ARG A 86 -11.37 -8.85 12.42
CA ARG A 86 -10.11 -8.24 11.94
C ARG A 86 -9.73 -8.77 10.56
N ARG A 87 -9.99 -10.07 10.32
CA ARG A 87 -9.78 -10.68 9.00
C ARG A 87 -10.70 -10.08 7.93
N GLN A 88 -11.97 -9.84 8.26
CA GLN A 88 -12.90 -9.15 7.35
C GLN A 88 -12.44 -7.72 7.03
N LEU A 89 -11.97 -6.98 8.03
CA LEU A 89 -11.43 -5.63 7.82
C LEU A 89 -10.23 -5.62 6.87
N GLY A 90 -9.36 -6.63 6.96
CA GLY A 90 -8.25 -6.81 6.02
C GLY A 90 -8.71 -7.01 4.57
N TRP A 91 -9.78 -7.78 4.35
CA TRP A 91 -10.37 -7.94 3.01
C TRP A 91 -11.02 -6.66 2.51
N ILE A 92 -11.71 -5.91 3.37
CA ILE A 92 -12.29 -4.61 3.01
C ILE A 92 -11.18 -3.63 2.61
N ALA A 93 -10.08 -3.59 3.36
CA ALA A 93 -8.92 -2.76 3.04
C ALA A 93 -8.31 -3.12 1.67
N LEU A 94 -8.24 -4.42 1.32
CA LEU A 94 -7.80 -4.85 -0.01
C LEU A 94 -8.74 -4.35 -1.11
N ILE A 95 -10.05 -4.42 -0.90
CA ILE A 95 -11.04 -3.90 -1.86
C ILE A 95 -10.88 -2.39 -2.03
N VAL A 96 -10.75 -1.64 -0.94
CA VAL A 96 -10.52 -0.19 -0.97
C VAL A 96 -9.22 0.13 -1.71
N PHE A 97 -8.14 -0.61 -1.47
CA PHE A 97 -6.90 -0.46 -2.22
C PHE A 97 -7.11 -0.62 -3.72
N ILE A 98 -7.78 -1.69 -4.15
CA ILE A 98 -8.04 -1.95 -5.58
C ILE A 98 -8.88 -0.83 -6.20
N LEU A 99 -9.88 -0.30 -5.47
CA LEU A 99 -10.74 0.78 -5.96
C LEU A 99 -10.02 2.14 -6.03
N CYS A 100 -9.08 2.39 -5.13
CA CYS A 100 -8.34 3.66 -5.07
C CYS A 100 -7.05 3.65 -5.90
N PHE A 101 -6.47 2.48 -6.17
CA PHE A 101 -5.20 2.38 -6.88
C PHE A 101 -5.35 2.79 -8.34
N THR A 102 -4.42 3.62 -8.81
CA THR A 102 -4.42 4.15 -10.18
C THR A 102 -2.99 4.18 -10.69
N PHE A 103 -2.79 3.76 -11.95
CA PHE A 103 -1.46 3.65 -12.56
C PHE A 103 -0.83 5.00 -12.92
N ALA A 104 -1.64 5.96 -13.38
CA ALA A 104 -1.24 7.32 -13.74
C ALA A 104 -2.07 8.34 -12.93
N PRO A 105 -1.73 8.54 -11.65
CA PRO A 105 -2.47 9.40 -10.73
C PRO A 105 -2.56 10.86 -11.21
N VAL A 106 -1.44 11.40 -11.68
CA VAL A 106 -1.36 12.75 -12.25
C VAL A 106 -0.96 12.64 -13.71
N GLY A 107 -1.93 12.76 -14.61
CA GLY A 107 -1.68 12.99 -16.03
C GLY A 107 -1.60 14.49 -16.30
N THR A 108 -0.56 14.93 -17.00
CA THR A 108 -0.51 16.24 -17.65
C THR A 108 -1.45 16.28 -18.85
#